data_AF-A0A0G4MKX0-F1
#
_entry.id   AF-A0A0G4MKX0-F1
#
_cell.length_a   1.000
_cell.length_b   1.000
_cell.length_c   1.000
_cell.angle_alpha   90.00
_cell.angle_beta   90.00
_cell.angle_gamma   90.00
#
_symmetry.space_group_name_H-M   'P 1'
#
loop_
_entity.id
_entity.type
_entity.pdbx_description
1 polymer ?
#
loop_
_entity_poly.entity_id
_entity_poly.type
_entity_poly.pdbx_seq_one_letter_code
_entity_poly.pdbx_strand_id
1 'polypeptide(L)'
;TLTPAALETYFARSLGFALLALGLTVLLLSGALPLAATDASHPEGTASPYADAAVSVSALHHATSAFYCYSRWLHTGQTASVMGCLGSGVFAVFGLWFVMFAGSKGRHSKRTGFDKDTSGFPFKNSEAYRKKKKGL
;
A
#
# COMPACT_ATOMS: atom_id res chain seq x y z
N THR A 1 25.15 -25.05 -12.23
CA THR A 1 24.22 -25.34 -13.34
C THR A 1 22.81 -25.06 -12.87
N LEU A 2 22.13 -24.08 -13.47
CA LEU A 2 20.72 -23.84 -13.21
C LEU A 2 19.94 -25.03 -13.79
N THR A 3 19.31 -25.85 -12.95
CA THR A 3 18.35 -26.82 -13.46
C THR A 3 17.15 -26.05 -14.03
N PRO A 4 16.56 -26.48 -15.16
CA PRO A 4 15.40 -25.81 -15.76
C PRO A 4 14.28 -25.49 -14.74
N ALA A 5 14.10 -26.39 -13.77
CA ALA A 5 13.16 -26.27 -12.66
C ALA A 5 13.31 -24.98 -11.81
N ALA A 6 14.51 -24.41 -11.67
CA ALA A 6 14.74 -23.26 -10.79
C ALA A 6 14.17 -21.94 -11.35
N LEU A 7 14.13 -21.82 -12.68
CA LEU A 7 13.57 -20.66 -13.36
C LEU A 7 12.05 -20.77 -13.46
N GLU A 8 11.56 -21.96 -13.82
CA GLU A 8 10.13 -22.28 -13.84
C GLU A 8 9.48 -22.04 -12.47
N THR A 9 10.10 -22.54 -11.40
CA THR A 9 9.61 -22.33 -10.03
C THR A 9 9.54 -20.85 -9.66
N TYR A 10 10.54 -20.07 -10.08
CA TYR A 10 10.57 -18.64 -9.83
C TYR A 10 9.45 -17.90 -10.57
N PHE A 11 9.27 -18.16 -11.87
CA PHE A 11 8.21 -17.55 -12.66
C PHE A 11 6.82 -17.99 -12.17
N ALA A 12 6.62 -19.27 -11.87
CA ALA A 12 5.34 -19.77 -11.36
C ALA A 12 4.94 -19.09 -10.04
N ARG A 13 5.89 -18.93 -9.11
CA ARG A 13 5.63 -18.25 -7.82
C ARG A 13 5.39 -16.75 -8.00
N SER A 14 6.19 -16.08 -8.82
CA SER A 14 6.03 -14.65 -9.11
C SER A 14 4.70 -14.36 -9.82
N LEU A 15 4.31 -15.23 -10.77
CA LEU A 15 3.03 -15.17 -11.45
C LEU A 15 1.87 -15.41 -10.48
N GLY A 16 2.00 -16.38 -9.56
CA GLY A 16 1.00 -16.62 -8.52
C GLY A 16 0.74 -15.38 -7.66
N PHE A 17 1.79 -14.68 -7.21
CA PHE A 17 1.63 -13.42 -6.47
C PHE A 17 0.97 -12.32 -7.32
N ALA A 18 1.29 -12.24 -8.61
CA ALA A 18 0.70 -11.26 -9.51
C ALA A 18 -0.80 -11.53 -9.76
N LEU A 19 -1.18 -12.79 -9.98
CA LEU A 19 -2.57 -13.19 -10.18
C LEU A 19 -3.43 -12.96 -8.94
N LEU A 20 -2.91 -13.25 -7.75
CA LEU A 20 -3.60 -12.96 -6.49
C LEU A 20 -3.85 -11.46 -6.31
N ALA A 21 -2.82 -10.63 -6.56
CA ALA A 21 -2.94 -9.18 -6.48
C ALA A 21 -3.93 -8.62 -7.51
N LEU A 22 -3.88 -9.12 -8.75
CA LEU A 22 -4.79 -8.73 -9.81
C LEU A 22 -6.23 -9.12 -9.47
N GLY A 23 -6.45 -10.35 -9.01
CA GLY A 23 -7.78 -10.81 -8.57
C GLY A 23 -8.36 -9.95 -7.44
N LEU A 24 -7.56 -9.62 -6.43
CA LEU A 24 -7.97 -8.71 -5.35
C LEU A 24 -8.28 -7.30 -5.88
N THR A 25 -7.46 -6.77 -6.78
CA THR A 25 -7.69 -5.44 -7.37
C THR A 25 -8.96 -5.39 -8.20
N VAL A 26 -9.25 -6.45 -8.96
CA VAL A 26 -10.50 -6.58 -9.72
C VAL A 26 -11.71 -6.62 -8.78
N LEU A 27 -11.66 -7.39 -7.68
CA LEU A 27 -12.74 -7.45 -6.70
C LEU A 27 -13.00 -6.08 -6.04
N LEU A 28 -11.93 -5.34 -5.72
CA LEU A 28 -12.03 -4.00 -5.17
C LEU A 28 -12.67 -3.03 -6.17
N LEU A 29 -12.16 -3.00 -7.41
CA LEU A 29 -12.64 -2.07 -8.43
C LEU A 29 -14.03 -2.42 -8.96
N SER A 30 -14.44 -3.69 -8.87
CA SER A 30 -15.79 -4.15 -9.20
C SER A 30 -16.85 -3.58 -8.26
N GLY A 31 -16.47 -3.04 -7.10
CA GLY A 31 -17.42 -2.59 -6.07
C GLY A 31 -18.18 -3.71 -5.35
N ALA A 32 -17.82 -4.97 -5.60
CA ALA A 32 -18.41 -6.14 -4.94
C ALA A 32 -18.11 -6.19 -3.44
N LEU A 33 -16.99 -5.59 -3.00
CA LEU A 33 -16.67 -5.42 -1.59
C LEU A 33 -17.25 -4.09 -1.07
N PRO A 34 -18.17 -4.11 -0.08
CA PRO A 34 -18.61 -2.91 0.59
C PRO A 34 -17.50 -2.40 1.53
N LEU A 35 -16.59 -1.58 1.01
CA LEU A 35 -15.67 -0.84 1.85
C LEU A 35 -16.49 0.19 2.64
N ALA A 36 -16.37 0.18 3.97
CA ALA A 36 -17.14 1.01 4.91
C ALA A 36 -17.01 2.54 4.72
N ALA A 37 -16.30 3.00 3.69
CA ALA A 37 -16.01 4.40 3.41
C ALA A 37 -16.82 5.01 2.26
N THR A 38 -17.78 4.28 1.67
CA THR A 38 -18.73 4.89 0.72
C THR A 38 -19.76 5.73 1.49
N ASP A 39 -19.31 6.82 2.12
CA ASP A 39 -20.19 7.91 2.52
C ASP A 39 -20.90 8.36 1.22
N ALA A 40 -22.24 8.38 1.22
CA ALA A 40 -23.08 8.68 0.05
C ALA A 40 -22.88 10.09 -0.56
N SER A 41 -21.91 10.84 -0.05
CA SER A 41 -21.51 12.19 -0.46
C SER A 41 -20.08 12.19 -1.02
N HIS A 42 -19.75 11.27 -1.93
CA HIS A 42 -18.51 11.40 -2.69
C HIS A 42 -18.66 12.57 -3.67
N PRO A 43 -17.92 13.68 -3.51
CA PRO A 43 -18.03 14.81 -4.42
C PRO A 43 -17.52 14.39 -5.80
N GLU A 44 -18.27 14.76 -6.84
CA GLU A 44 -17.84 14.69 -8.24
C GLU A 44 -16.43 15.33 -8.37
N GLY A 45 -15.48 14.59 -8.96
CA GLY A 45 -14.08 15.02 -9.11
C GLY A 45 -13.09 14.52 -8.04
N THR A 46 -13.52 13.71 -7.07
CA THR A 46 -12.61 13.06 -6.10
C THR A 46 -12.16 11.66 -6.56
N ALA A 47 -10.98 11.22 -6.12
CA ALA A 47 -10.46 9.89 -6.45
C ALA A 47 -11.43 8.77 -6.02
N SER A 48 -11.45 7.67 -6.77
CA SER A 48 -12.34 6.52 -6.54
C SER A 48 -12.31 6.07 -5.06
N PRO A 49 -13.46 5.70 -4.46
CA PRO A 49 -13.53 5.20 -3.09
C PRO A 49 -12.65 3.96 -2.84
N TYR A 50 -12.31 3.23 -3.91
CA TYR A 50 -11.49 2.03 -3.89
C TYR A 50 -10.00 2.31 -4.14
N ALA A 51 -9.60 3.56 -4.44
CA ALA A 51 -8.23 3.90 -4.80
C ALA A 51 -7.23 3.54 -3.69
N ASP A 52 -7.51 3.90 -2.44
CA ASP A 52 -6.65 3.57 -1.30
C ASP A 52 -6.46 2.05 -1.16
N ALA A 53 -7.55 1.30 -1.34
CA ALA A 53 -7.53 -0.16 -1.23
C ALA A 53 -6.70 -0.77 -2.37
N ALA A 54 -6.89 -0.31 -3.61
CA ALA A 54 -6.12 -0.77 -4.76
C ALA A 54 -4.62 -0.48 -4.61
N VAL A 55 -4.27 0.71 -4.11
CA VAL A 55 -2.87 1.09 -3.82
C VAL A 55 -2.29 0.19 -2.72
N SER A 56 -3.04 -0.09 -1.65
CA SER A 56 -2.56 -0.97 -0.57
C SER A 56 -2.34 -2.42 -1.02
N VAL A 57 -3.23 -2.98 -1.85
CA VAL A 57 -3.06 -4.31 -2.45
C VAL A 57 -1.82 -4.35 -3.34
N SER A 58 -1.62 -3.32 -4.17
CA SER A 58 -0.44 -3.21 -5.04
C SER A 58 0.85 -3.09 -4.22
N ALA A 59 0.85 -2.29 -3.15
CA ALA A 59 1.98 -2.16 -2.23
C ALA A 59 2.34 -3.49 -1.57
N LEU A 60 1.33 -4.25 -1.12
CA LEU A 60 1.50 -5.56 -0.50
C LEU A 60 2.06 -6.60 -1.48
N HIS A 61 1.58 -6.58 -2.73
CA HIS A 61 2.12 -7.43 -3.80
C HIS A 61 3.62 -7.17 -4.02
N HIS A 62 4.01 -5.90 -4.09
CA HIS A 62 5.40 -5.54 -4.27
C HIS A 62 6.26 -5.84 -3.03
N ALA A 63 5.72 -5.67 -1.82
CA ALA A 63 6.41 -6.03 -0.58
C ALA A 63 6.68 -7.54 -0.48
N THR A 64 5.68 -8.37 -0.78
CA THR A 64 5.80 -9.84 -0.78
C THR A 64 6.73 -10.33 -1.89
N SER A 65 6.67 -9.72 -3.07
CA SER A 65 7.57 -10.01 -4.20
C SER A 65 9.03 -9.63 -3.87
N ALA A 66 9.25 -8.47 -3.23
CA ALA A 66 10.58 -8.06 -2.78
C ALA A 66 11.14 -9.02 -1.73
N PHE A 67 10.33 -9.39 -0.73
CA PHE A 67 10.72 -10.35 0.31
C PHE A 67 11.07 -11.72 -0.27
N TYR A 68 10.26 -12.23 -1.21
CA TYR A 68 10.54 -13.49 -1.89
C TYR A 68 11.85 -13.43 -2.69
N CYS A 69 12.06 -12.35 -3.45
CA CYS A 69 13.29 -12.16 -4.22
C CYS A 69 14.53 -12.06 -3.31
N TYR A 70 14.42 -11.36 -2.18
CA TYR A 70 15.48 -11.28 -1.17
C TYR A 70 15.80 -12.66 -0.56
N SER A 71 14.78 -13.40 -0.13
CA SER A 71 14.95 -14.77 0.39
C SER A 71 15.62 -15.68 -0.65
N ARG A 72 15.21 -15.58 -1.93
CA ARG A 72 15.81 -16.38 -3.00
C ARG A 72 17.25 -15.98 -3.27
N TRP A 73 17.59 -14.70 -3.18
CA TRP A 73 18.96 -14.22 -3.29
C TRP A 73 19.85 -14.81 -2.18
N LEU A 74 19.39 -14.82 -0.92
CA LEU A 74 20.15 -15.41 0.19
C LEU A 74 20.51 -16.89 -0.04
N HIS A 75 19.64 -17.65 -0.71
CA HIS A 75 19.88 -19.07 -0.97
C HIS A 75 20.66 -19.36 -2.27
N THR A 76 20.58 -18.49 -3.28
CA THR A 76 21.09 -18.79 -4.63
C THR A 76 22.17 -17.86 -5.13
N GLY A 77 22.36 -16.70 -4.50
CA GLY A 77 23.32 -15.67 -4.92
C GLY A 77 23.01 -15.03 -6.29
N GLN A 78 21.86 -15.32 -6.91
CA GLN A 78 21.55 -14.83 -8.25
C GLN A 78 21.24 -13.34 -8.26
N THR A 79 22.00 -12.58 -9.06
CA THR A 79 21.86 -11.12 -9.23
C THR A 79 20.49 -10.72 -9.77
N ALA A 80 19.87 -11.55 -10.61
CA ALA A 80 18.50 -11.33 -11.09
C ALA A 80 17.49 -11.22 -9.94
N SER A 81 17.69 -11.97 -8.85
CA SER A 81 16.82 -11.90 -7.67
C SER A 81 17.02 -10.58 -6.92
N VAL A 82 18.24 -10.02 -6.90
CA VAL A 82 18.49 -8.69 -6.31
C VAL A 82 17.78 -7.60 -7.11
N MET A 83 17.84 -7.66 -8.45
CA MET A 83 17.13 -6.69 -9.29
C MET A 83 15.62 -6.76 -9.10
N GLY A 84 15.05 -7.97 -9.01
CA GLY A 84 13.62 -8.16 -8.69
C GLY A 84 13.25 -7.62 -7.29
N CYS A 85 14.14 -7.81 -6.30
CA CYS A 85 14.00 -7.26 -4.96
C CYS A 85 14.01 -5.73 -4.97
N LEU A 86 14.95 -5.10 -5.67
CA LEU A 86 15.07 -3.65 -5.75
C LEU A 86 13.86 -3.04 -6.46
N GLY A 87 13.50 -3.55 -7.64
CA GLY A 87 12.36 -3.06 -8.40
C GLY A 87 11.07 -3.14 -7.59
N SER A 88 10.79 -4.30 -6.99
CA SER A 88 9.61 -4.48 -6.15
C SER A 88 9.69 -3.65 -4.86
N GLY A 89 10.86 -3.53 -4.25
CA GLY A 89 11.07 -2.74 -3.04
C GLY A 89 10.74 -1.27 -3.23
N VAL A 90 11.15 -0.67 -4.36
CA VAL A 90 10.80 0.71 -4.71
C VAL A 90 9.29 0.90 -4.75
N PHE A 91 8.56 0.06 -5.49
CA PHE A 91 7.11 0.16 -5.56
C PHE A 91 6.42 -0.09 -4.21
N ALA A 92 6.95 -0.99 -3.39
CA ALA A 92 6.44 -1.22 -2.04
C ALA A 92 6.59 0.03 -1.15
N VAL A 93 7.74 0.71 -1.20
CA VAL A 93 8.00 1.95 -0.46
C VAL A 93 7.11 3.09 -0.95
N PHE A 94 6.97 3.25 -2.27
CA PHE A 94 6.06 4.24 -2.84
C PHE A 94 4.60 3.96 -2.47
N GLY A 95 4.14 2.72 -2.58
CA GLY A 95 2.79 2.33 -2.19
C GLY A 95 2.52 2.57 -0.71
N LEU A 96 3.49 2.24 0.15
CA LEU A 96 3.42 2.55 1.58
C LEU A 96 3.35 4.07 1.80
N TRP A 97 4.17 4.86 1.11
CA TRP A 97 4.11 6.32 1.18
C TRP A 97 2.71 6.86 0.84
N PHE A 98 2.08 6.37 -0.24
CA PHE A 98 0.72 6.79 -0.61
C PHE A 98 -0.31 6.42 0.47
N VAL A 99 -0.25 5.19 1.01
CA VAL A 99 -1.14 4.78 2.10
C VAL A 99 -0.94 5.65 3.34
N MET A 100 0.30 6.04 3.63
CA MET A 100 0.63 6.77 4.85
C MET A 100 0.35 8.28 4.76
N PHE A 101 0.60 8.89 3.61
CA PHE A 101 0.68 10.35 3.48
C PHE A 101 -0.26 10.93 2.42
N ALA A 102 -0.75 10.12 1.46
CA ALA A 102 -1.65 10.64 0.43
C ALA A 102 -3.14 10.60 0.83
N GLY A 103 -3.50 9.82 1.86
CA GLY A 103 -4.86 9.73 2.36
C GLY A 103 -5.31 11.02 3.08
N SER A 104 -6.33 11.70 2.55
CA SER A 104 -6.96 12.88 3.16
C SER A 104 -8.12 12.57 4.12
N LYS A 105 -8.35 11.28 4.41
CA LYS A 105 -9.47 10.79 5.23
C LYS A 105 -9.39 11.36 6.65
N GLY A 106 -10.19 12.39 6.89
CA GLY A 106 -10.38 12.98 8.21
C GLY A 106 -9.60 14.26 8.46
N ARG A 107 -9.24 15.03 7.43
CA ARG A 107 -8.59 16.35 7.58
C ARG A 107 -9.36 17.32 8.49
N HIS A 108 -10.67 17.14 8.62
CA HIS A 108 -11.51 17.91 9.54
C HIS A 108 -12.25 17.01 10.53
N SER A 109 -12.25 17.42 11.80
CA SER A 109 -13.04 16.77 12.84
C SER A 109 -14.54 17.00 12.60
N LYS A 110 -15.30 15.93 12.31
CA LYS A 110 -16.78 16.02 12.22
C LYS A 110 -17.44 16.53 13.51
N ARG A 111 -16.80 16.34 14.67
CA ARG A 111 -17.32 16.77 15.99
C ARG A 111 -16.94 18.19 16.39
N THR A 112 -15.76 18.66 15.98
CA THR A 112 -15.18 19.90 16.50
C THR A 112 -14.80 20.91 15.42
N GLY A 113 -14.96 20.58 14.13
CA GLY A 113 -14.61 21.44 12.99
C GLY A 113 -13.12 21.69 12.79
N PHE A 114 -12.30 21.44 13.82
CA PHE A 114 -10.87 21.66 13.76
C PHE A 114 -10.19 20.79 12.71
N ASP A 115 -9.27 21.45 12.02
CA ASP A 115 -8.26 20.86 11.17
C ASP A 115 -7.41 19.85 11.96
N LYS A 116 -7.53 18.58 11.58
CA LYS A 116 -6.78 17.43 12.09
C LYS A 116 -5.46 17.24 11.35
N ASP A 117 -4.98 18.20 10.57
CA ASP A 117 -3.63 18.19 9.97
C ASP A 117 -2.51 18.05 11.03
N THR A 118 -2.81 18.13 12.33
CA THR A 118 -2.01 17.52 13.40
C THR A 118 -2.25 16.01 13.51
N SER A 119 -2.29 15.27 12.41
CA SER A 119 -2.56 13.84 12.43
C SER A 119 -1.29 13.14 12.90
N GLY A 120 -1.41 12.44 14.02
CA GLY A 120 -0.34 11.73 14.68
C GLY A 120 0.07 10.43 13.98
N PHE A 121 0.08 10.42 12.65
CA PHE A 121 0.37 9.24 11.85
C PHE A 121 1.68 9.45 11.07
N PRO A 122 2.64 8.50 11.10
CA PRO A 122 2.60 7.24 11.85
C PRO A 122 2.78 7.38 13.38
N PHE A 123 3.27 8.53 13.87
CA PHE A 123 3.57 8.71 15.29
C PHE A 123 2.75 9.83 15.92
N LYS A 124 2.10 9.52 17.04
CA LYS A 124 1.20 10.44 17.74
C LYS A 124 2.00 11.58 18.38
N ASN A 125 1.88 12.79 17.82
CA ASN A 125 2.44 13.99 18.43
C ASN A 125 1.42 14.69 19.35
N SER A 126 1.43 14.35 20.63
CA SER A 126 0.55 14.97 21.65
C SER A 126 0.91 16.43 21.95
N GLU A 127 2.16 16.84 21.75
CA GLU A 127 2.63 18.21 22.00
C GLU A 127 2.09 19.22 20.97
N ALA A 128 1.97 18.81 19.71
CA ALA A 128 1.40 19.66 18.65
C ALA A 128 -0.07 20.04 18.93
N TYR A 129 -0.84 19.11 19.50
CA TYR A 129 -2.24 19.35 19.88
C TYR A 129 -2.36 20.31 21.08
N ARG A 130 -1.40 20.26 22.01
CA ARG A 130 -1.39 21.06 23.24
C ARG A 130 -1.10 22.54 22.99
N LYS A 131 -0.25 22.86 22.01
CA LYS A 131 0.04 24.26 21.61
C LYS A 131 -1.16 24.95 20.94
N LYS A 132 -1.89 24.26 20.05
CA LYS A 132 -3.11 24.83 19.42
C LYS A 132 -4.24 25.07 20.44
N LYS A 133 -4.38 24.23 21.47
CA LYS A 133 -5.38 24.44 22.54
C LYS A 133 -5.07 25.63 23.46
N LYS A 134 -3.80 26.04 23.57
CA LYS A 134 -3.37 27.19 24.40
C LYS A 134 -3.39 28.54 23.67
N GLY A 135 -3.47 28.52 22.33
CA GLY A 135 -3.57 29.74 21.51
C GLY A 135 -5.01 30.19 21.23
N LEU A 136 -5.98 29.55 21.88
CA LEU A 136 -7.40 29.89 21.93
C LEU A 136 -7.75 30.27 23.37
#